data_AF-A0A9X2H4B8-F1
#
_entry.id   AF-A0A9X2H4B8-F1
#
_cell.length_a   1.000
_cell.length_b   1.000
_cell.length_c   1.000
_cell.angle_alpha   90.00
_cell.angle_beta   90.00
_cell.angle_gamma   90.00
#
_symmetry.space_group_name_H-M   'P 1'
#
loop_
_entity.id
_entity.type
_entity.pdbx_description
1 polymer ?
#
loop_
_entity_poly.entity_id
_entity_poly.type
_entity_poly.pdbx_seq_one_letter_code
_entity_poly.pdbx_strand_id
1 'polypeptide(L)' 'MTGIAFIISMAIFVFGMWLMGNATHIAGFEAIVFFAGILCVAIAVAIPMNVLGRSDKA' A
#
# COMPACT_ATOMS: atom_id res chain seq x y z
N MET A 1 -20.05 -4.01 -2.14
CA MET A 1 -18.86 -4.36 -1.33
C MET A 1 -17.54 -3.80 -1.90
N THR A 2 -17.58 -2.96 -2.94
CA THR A 2 -16.40 -2.39 -3.61
C THR A 2 -15.80 -1.16 -2.93
N GLY A 3 -16.62 -0.32 -2.29
CA GLY A 3 -16.13 0.91 -1.62
C GLY A 3 -15.22 0.64 -0.41
N ILE A 4 -15.48 -0.40 0.37
CA ILE A 4 -14.67 -0.74 1.55
C ILE A 4 -13.28 -1.22 1.12
N ALA A 5 -13.19 -2.08 0.09
CA ALA A 5 -11.92 -2.52 -0.44
C ALA A 5 -11.09 -1.34 -0.98
N PHE A 6 -11.73 -0.41 -1.69
CA PHE A 6 -11.08 0.81 -2.16
C PHE A 6 -10.54 1.68 -1.01
N ILE A 7 -11.32 1.89 0.05
CA ILE A 7 -10.89 2.67 1.22
C ILE A 7 -9.70 1.99 1.92
N ILE A 8 -9.72 0.67 2.07
CA ILE A 8 -8.61 -0.09 2.65
C ILE A 8 -7.35 0.07 1.79
N SER A 9 -7.46 -0.06 0.47
CA SER A 9 -6.34 0.17 -0.46
C SER A 9 -5.80 1.60 -0.36
N MET A 10 -6.68 2.59 -0.24
CA MET A 10 -6.31 4.00 -0.05
C MET A 10 -5.53 4.22 1.25
N ALA A 11 -5.99 3.61 2.34
CA ALA A 11 -5.32 3.68 3.64
C ALA A 11 -3.91 3.06 3.60
N ILE A 12 -3.78 1.87 3.00
CA ILE A 12 -2.48 1.18 2.85
C ILE A 12 -1.53 2.00 1.96
N PHE A 13 -2.05 2.64 0.90
CA PHE A 13 -1.26 3.51 0.03
C PHE A 13 -0.68 4.71 0.77
N VAL A 14 -1.52 5.44 1.52
CA VAL A 14 -1.07 6.61 2.31
C VAL A 14 -0.08 6.19 3.38
N PHE A 15 -0.33 5.06 4.04
CA PHE A 15 0.60 4.50 5.01
C PHE A 15 1.97 4.19 4.37
N GLY A 16 2.00 3.58 3.18
CA GLY A 16 3.25 3.31 2.46
C GLY A 16 4.01 4.57 2.05
N MET A 17 3.30 5.62 1.60
CA MET A 17 3.91 6.92 1.29
C MET A 17 4.50 7.59 2.54
N TRP A 18 3.77 7.53 3.66
CA TRP A 18 4.24 8.04 4.95
C TRP A 18 5.48 7.29 5.43
N LEU A 19 5.51 5.96 5.27
CA LEU A 19 6.66 5.12 5.67
C LEU A 19 7.93 5.49 4.88
N MET A 20 7.81 5.72 3.56
CA MET A 20 8.94 6.18 2.74
C MET A 20 9.43 7.57 3.16
N GLY A 21 8.52 8.49 3.48
CA GLY A 21 8.87 9.83 3.97
C GLY A 21 9.54 9.82 5.35
N ASN A 22 9.19 8.86 6.21
CA ASN A 22 9.79 8.69 7.54
C ASN A 22 11.07 7.85 7.53
N ALA A 23 11.48 7.31 6.38
CA ALA A 23 12.64 6.43 6.29
C ALA A 23 13.93 7.09 6.79
N THR A 24 14.12 8.39 6.54
CA THR A 24 15.31 9.15 6.97
C THR A 24 15.32 9.48 8.46
N HIS A 25 14.18 9.34 9.15
CA HIS A 25 14.09 9.60 10.59
C HIS A 25 14.49 8.39 11.44
N ILE A 26 14.65 7.21 10.85
CA ILE A 26 15.00 5.97 11.54
C ILE A 26 16.44 5.59 11.22
N ALA A 27 17.37 6.14 12.01
CA ALA A 27 18.80 5.91 11.85
C ALA A 27 19.15 4.41 11.92
N GLY A 28 19.88 3.92 10.92
CA GLY A 28 20.34 2.53 10.83
C GLY A 28 19.34 1.56 10.19
N PHE A 29 18.11 2.00 9.89
CA PHE A 29 17.10 1.21 9.19
C PHE A 29 16.49 1.94 7.99
N GLU A 30 17.13 2.99 7.48
CA GLU A 30 16.54 3.85 6.43
C GLU A 30 16.14 3.03 5.20
N ALA A 31 17.02 2.15 4.74
CA ALA A 31 16.77 1.30 3.58
C ALA A 31 15.57 0.37 3.80
N ILE A 32 15.49 -0.30 4.96
CA ILE A 32 14.43 -1.27 5.26
C ILE A 32 13.07 -0.57 5.31
N VAL A 33 13.00 0.58 5.97
CA VAL A 33 11.77 1.37 6.11
C VAL A 33 11.31 1.90 4.75
N PHE A 34 12.25 2.36 3.92
CA PHE A 34 11.97 2.79 2.55
C PHE A 34 11.42 1.65 1.68
N PHE A 35 12.08 0.49 1.67
CA PHE A 35 11.63 -0.67 0.91
C PHE A 35 10.29 -1.22 1.41
N ALA A 36 10.04 -1.20 2.72
CA ALA A 36 8.75 -1.58 3.29
C ALA A 36 7.62 -0.64 2.81
N GLY A 37 7.92 0.66 2.68
CA GLY A 37 6.98 1.64 2.14
C GLY A 37 6.66 1.41 0.67
N ILE A 38 7.67 1.09 -0.15
CA ILE A 38 7.49 0.69 -1.56
C ILE A 38 6.59 -0.55 -1.64
N LEU A 39 6.84 -1.56 -0.81
CA LEU A 39 6.08 -2.81 -0.80
C LEU A 39 4.61 -2.57 -0.39
N CYS A 40 4.36 -1.70 0.60
CA CYS A 40 3.02 -1.29 1.00
C CYS A 40 2.27 -0.62 -0.16
N VAL A 41 2.93 0.31 -0.88
CA VAL A 41 2.33 0.98 -2.04
C VAL A 41 2.03 -0.02 -3.17
N ALA A 42 2.94 -0.95 -3.45
CA ALA A 42 2.74 -1.98 -4.47
C ALA A 42 1.52 -2.87 -4.14
N ILE A 43 1.39 -3.30 -2.88
CA ILE A 43 0.24 -4.11 -2.42
C ILE A 43 -1.05 -3.29 -2.48
N ALA A 44 -1.02 -2.02 -2.09
CA ALA A 44 -2.18 -1.14 -2.14
C ALA A 44 -2.79 -1.04 -3.54
N VAL A 45 -1.96 -1.02 -4.58
CA VAL A 45 -2.39 -1.02 -5.99
C VAL A 45 -2.77 -2.43 -6.48
N ALA A 46 -2.10 -3.47 -5.98
CA ALA A 46 -2.40 -4.85 -6.37
C ALA A 46 -3.80 -5.32 -5.91
N ILE A 47 -4.28 -4.84 -4.76
CA ILE A 47 -5.60 -5.20 -4.21
C ILE A 47 -6.74 -4.83 -5.18
N PRO A 48 -6.92 -3.58 -5.63
CA PRO A 48 -8.00 -3.25 -6.55
C PRO A 48 -7.85 -3.93 -7.91
N MET A 49 -6.62 -4.05 -8.42
CA MET A 49 -6.36 -4.69 -9.72
C MET A 49 -6.70 -6.19 -9.72
N ASN A 50 -6.42 -6.92 -8.65
CA ASN A 50 -6.63 -8.37 -8.58
C ASN A 50 -7.97 -8.78 -7.95
N VAL A 51 -8.50 -7.97 -7.03
CA VAL A 51 -9.72 -8.28 -6.25
C VAL A 51 -10.98 -7.68 -6.89
N LEU A 52 -10.94 -6.42 -7.37
CA LEU A 52 -12.12 -5.84 -8.02
C LEU A 52 -12.33 -6.35 -9.46
N GLY A 53 -11.25 -6.63 -10.21
CA GLY A 53 -11.35 -7.13 -11.60
C GLY A 53 -11.94 -8.54 -11.72
N ARG A 54 -12.00 -9.31 -10.62
CA ARG A 54 -12.61 -10.66 -10.58
C ARG A 54 -14.06 -10.67 -10.11
N SER A 55 -14.51 -9.69 -9.33
CA SER A 55 -15.91 -9.59 -8.87
C SER A 55 -16.92 -9.32 -9.99
N ASP A 56 -16.46 -8.97 -11.20
CA ASP A 56 -17.30 -8.82 -12.39
C ASP A 56 -17.59 -10.16 -13.11
N LYS A 57 -16.92 -11.26 -12.74
CA LYS A 57 -17.05 -12.57 -13.41
C LYS A 57 -17.66 -13.68 -12.53
N ALA A 58 -18.54 -13.34 -11.60
CA ALA A 58 -19.28 -14.31 -10.79
C ALA A 58 -20.80 -14.13 -10.96
#